data_AF-A0AAW9Q1D5-F1
#
_entry.id   AF-A0AAW9Q1D5-F1
#
_cell.length_a   1.000
_cell.length_b   1.000
_cell.length_c   1.000
_cell.angle_alpha   90.00
_cell.angle_beta   90.00
_cell.angle_gamma   90.00
#
_symmetry.space_group_name_H-M   'P 1'
#
loop_
_entity.id
_entity.type
_entity.pdbx_description
1 polymer ?
#
loop_
_entity_poly.entity_id
_entity_poly.type
_entity_poly.pdbx_seq_one_letter_code
_entity_poly.pdbx_strand_id
1 'polypeptide(L)' 'MAERLKRWESPRSQGRNDKGRGGSARVRQLRKQTQMLRKKLKENNSS' A
#
# COMPACT_ATOMS: atom_id res chain seq x y z
N MET A 1 13.94 16.63 -10.87
CA MET A 1 14.16 15.71 -12.01
C MET A 1 12.80 15.33 -12.57
N ALA A 2 12.44 15.84 -13.74
CA ALA A 2 11.17 15.49 -14.38
C ALA A 2 11.40 14.31 -15.33
N GLU A 3 11.05 13.09 -14.90
CA GLU A 3 11.00 11.93 -15.79
C GLU A 3 9.88 12.15 -16.82
N ARG A 4 10.25 12.40 -18.08
CA ARG A 4 9.31 12.47 -19.19
C ARG A 4 8.82 11.05 -19.53
N LEU A 5 7.51 10.81 -19.38
CA LEU A 5 6.86 9.57 -19.82
C LEU A 5 7.02 9.36 -21.33
N LYS A 6 7.15 8.10 -21.76
CA LYS A 6 7.24 7.73 -23.18
C LYS A 6 5.89 7.97 -23.87
N ARG A 7 5.89 8.28 -25.17
CA ARG A 7 4.69 8.63 -25.98
C ARG A 7 3.53 7.61 -25.92
N TRP A 8 3.83 6.36 -25.58
CA TRP A 8 2.85 5.26 -25.48
C TRP A 8 2.45 4.94 -24.03
N GLU A 9 3.08 5.60 -23.07
CA GLU A 9 2.68 5.57 -21.68
C GLU A 9 1.58 6.61 -21.50
N SER A 10 0.33 6.16 -21.51
CA SER A 10 -0.81 6.96 -21.03
C SER A 10 -0.42 7.54 -19.65
N PRO A 11 -0.54 8.87 -19.41
CA PRO A 11 -0.14 9.50 -18.17
C PRO A 11 -0.66 8.66 -17.01
N ARG A 12 0.24 7.90 -16.37
CA ARG A 12 -0.17 6.98 -15.30
C ARG A 12 -0.53 7.89 -14.14
N SER A 13 -1.80 8.30 -14.09
CA SER A 13 -2.35 8.97 -12.94
C SER A 13 -1.97 8.14 -11.70
N GLN A 14 -1.28 8.77 -10.76
CA GLN A 14 -1.02 8.19 -9.45
C GLN A 14 -2.37 7.66 -8.92
N GLY A 15 -2.45 6.37 -8.58
CA GLY A 15 -3.69 5.74 -8.09
C GLY A 15 -4.45 4.81 -9.04
N ARG A 16 -3.99 4.58 -10.29
CA ARG A 16 -4.60 3.58 -11.20
C ARG A 16 -4.58 2.15 -10.63
N ASN A 17 -3.67 1.86 -9.70
CA ASN A 17 -3.53 0.56 -9.07
C ASN A 17 -4.33 0.39 -7.77
N ASP A 18 -4.90 1.45 -7.18
CA ASP A 18 -5.56 1.36 -5.87
C ASP A 18 -6.82 0.48 -5.93
N LYS A 19 -7.50 0.49 -7.08
CA LYS A 19 -8.67 -0.36 -7.38
C LYS A 19 -8.32 -1.65 -8.14
N GLY A 20 -7.05 -1.87 -8.46
CA GLY A 20 -6.57 -3.06 -9.17
C GLY A 20 -6.21 -4.23 -8.24
N ARG A 21 -5.94 -5.41 -8.82
CA ARG A 21 -5.50 -6.61 -8.07
C ARG A 21 -4.24 -6.33 -7.22
N GLY A 22 -3.33 -5.49 -7.73
CA GLY A 22 -2.10 -5.07 -7.04
C GLY A 22 -2.33 -4.12 -5.85
N GLY A 23 -3.19 -3.10 -5.97
CA GLY A 23 -3.49 -2.19 -4.86
C GLY A 23 -4.32 -2.87 -3.78
N SER A 24 -5.31 -3.67 -4.15
CA SER A 24 -6.09 -4.45 -3.17
C SER A 24 -5.23 -5.45 -2.39
N ALA A 25 -4.22 -6.08 -3.02
CA ALA A 25 -3.25 -6.94 -2.33
C ALA A 25 -2.36 -6.14 -1.36
N ARG A 26 -1.86 -4.97 -1.78
CA ARG A 26 -1.05 -4.08 -0.93
C ARG A 26 -1.83 -3.58 0.28
N VAL A 27 -3.09 -3.18 0.10
CA VAL A 27 -3.98 -2.76 1.20
C VAL A 27 -4.19 -3.90 2.19
N ARG A 28 -4.39 -5.14 1.72
CA ARG A 28 -4.50 -6.33 2.60
C ARG A 28 -3.23 -6.57 3.41
N GLN A 29 -2.06 -6.47 2.78
CA GLN A 29 -0.78 -6.63 3.47
C GLN A 29 -0.59 -5.58 4.57
N LEU A 30 -0.88 -4.31 4.26
CA LEU A 30 -0.80 -3.21 5.24
C LEU A 30 -1.76 -3.43 6.41
N ARG A 31 -3.01 -3.81 6.15
CA ARG A 31 -3.98 -4.15 7.20
C ARG A 31 -3.46 -5.26 8.11
N LYS A 32 -2.90 -6.34 7.55
CA LYS A 32 -2.32 -7.44 8.32
C LYS A 32 -1.15 -6.96 9.20
N GLN A 33 -0.24 -6.15 8.66
CA GLN A 33 0.88 -5.58 9.42
C GLN A 33 0.39 -4.71 10.59
N THR A 34 -0.58 -3.83 10.35
CA THR A 34 -1.13 -2.96 11.41
C THR A 34 -1.85 -3.74 12.50
N GLN A 35 -2.58 -4.81 12.15
CA GLN A 35 -3.24 -5.67 13.13
C GLN A 35 -2.24 -6.42 14.01
N MET A 36 -1.19 -6.96 13.40
CA MET A 36 -0.09 -7.63 14.13
C MET A 36 0.62 -6.65 15.06
N LEU A 37 0.89 -5.42 14.61
CA LEU A 37 1.49 -4.39 15.44
C LEU A 37 0.60 -4.04 16.64
N ARG A 38 -0.71 -3.88 16.42
CA ARG A 38 -1.68 -3.65 17.51
C ARG A 38 -1.67 -4.77 18.54
N LYS A 39 -1.61 -6.03 18.10
CA LYS A 39 -1.54 -7.20 19.00
C LYS A 39 -0.28 -7.15 19.87
N LYS A 40 0.88 -6.93 19.25
CA LYS A 40 2.17 -6.81 19.97
C LYS A 40 2.19 -5.66 20.97
N LEU A 41 1.70 -4.49 20.58
CA LEU A 41 1.62 -3.33 21.48
C LEU A 41 0.67 -3.58 22.65
N LYS A 42 -0.47 -4.25 22.41
CA LYS A 42 -1.38 -4.65 23.48
C LYS A 42 -0.72 -5.64 24.44
N GLU A 43 -0.10 -6.70 23.92
CA GLU A 43 0.61 -7.71 24.71
C GLU A 43 1.70 -7.08 25.58
N ASN A 44 2.51 -6.18 25.00
CA ASN A 44 3.57 -5.46 25.71
C ASN A 44 3.05 -4.51 26.80
N ASN A 45 1.88 -3.90 26.60
CA ASN A 45 1.29 -2.98 27.59
C ASN A 45 0.48 -3.70 28.69
N SER A 46 0.22 -5.00 28.52
CA SER A 46 -0.45 -5.85 29.52
C SER A 46 0.52 -6.68 30.36
N SER A 47 1.83 -6.45 30.22
CA SER A 47 2.89 -7.06 31.04
C SER A 47 3.35 -6.11 32.14
#